data_AF-A0A3Q1JNV5-F1
#
_entry.id   AF-A0A3Q1JNV5-F1
#
_cell.length_a   1.000
_cell.length_b   1.000
_cell.length_c   1.000
_cell.angle_alpha   90.00
_cell.angle_beta   90.00
_cell.angle_gamma   90.00
#
_symmetry.space_group_name_H-M   'P 1'
#
loop_
_entity.id
_entity.type
_entity.pdbx_description
1 polymer ?
#
loop_
_entity_poly.entity_id
_entity_poly.type
_entity_poly.pdbx_seq_one_letter_code
_entity_poly.pdbx_strand_id
1 'polypeptide(L)'
;MQPTHRATALSPSEVPSKSKVVWEKFSHQSKFQRKLYHYGTFPQDFNWGVSSSAYQIEGAWNADGKGASVWDTFSQKPGSIPANANGDVACDSYYRLDEDLYMLRALRVKSYRFSLSWSRIFPDGRRTSLNQKGVDYYNRLIDGLLAHNITPMVTLYHWDLPQALHNLGGWANVEMIDIFNDFCDFCFATFGDRVKFWMTFNQPYTIAWSGYGLGEIPPNIKNPATAPYTVAHNLIKAHATAYHTYDDKYRKSQGGLVSIALSADWFEPKDVNVPREVVAADRALQFQLGWFAHPIFKNGDYPDAMKWQVGNKSELQRLSESRLPSFTEEEKSFIRGTADMFCVNHYTTKIARHATLRLSPKSYEYDRDFSEAEESDSPSTAIDKQRAVAWGLRRLLNWIKEEYGDPEIYITENGVATDSKTTWDDPARVFYYKTYIDEALKAYDIDGVKVKGYIATSLMDSFEWLNGYKVGFGLHHVDFTNPNRPRTPKYSAHFYYQVIKDNGFPIPDDDKIERKIRTTVPLPTTMTKKQLHKPENVSVTLRVSRNQFPSRHSALHRGSQPD
;
A
#
# COMPACT_ATOMS: atom_id res chain seq x y z
N MET A 1 -26.52 -14.95 -11.34
CA MET A 1 -25.80 -14.82 -10.06
C MET A 1 -26.78 -14.30 -9.02
N GLN A 2 -26.87 -14.98 -7.87
CA GLN A 2 -27.74 -14.58 -6.76
C GLN A 2 -27.34 -13.20 -6.22
N PRO A 3 -28.27 -12.46 -5.58
CA PRO A 3 -27.93 -11.20 -4.92
C PRO A 3 -26.84 -11.49 -3.89
N THR A 4 -25.75 -10.74 -3.94
CA THR A 4 -24.70 -10.74 -2.92
C THR A 4 -25.37 -10.52 -1.56
N HIS A 5 -25.33 -11.54 -0.69
CA HIS A 5 -25.73 -11.40 0.70
C HIS A 5 -24.95 -10.22 1.28
N ARG A 6 -25.63 -9.10 1.58
CA ARG A 6 -25.05 -8.07 2.45
C ARG A 6 -24.64 -8.78 3.73
N ALA A 7 -23.34 -8.86 3.99
CA ALA A 7 -22.82 -9.49 5.18
C ALA A 7 -23.53 -8.89 6.40
N THR A 8 -23.98 -9.74 7.32
CA THR A 8 -24.54 -9.28 8.59
C THR A 8 -23.57 -8.33 9.27
N ALA A 9 -24.09 -7.19 9.72
CA ALA A 9 -23.28 -6.16 10.37
C ALA A 9 -22.47 -6.78 11.51
N LEU A 10 -21.15 -6.56 11.48
CA LEU A 10 -20.30 -6.95 12.59
C LEU A 10 -20.56 -6.02 13.77
N SER A 11 -20.44 -6.52 14.99
CA SER A 11 -20.58 -5.69 16.19
C SER A 11 -19.47 -4.62 16.24
N PRO A 12 -19.69 -3.48 16.93
CA PRO A 12 -18.61 -2.56 17.26
C PRO A 12 -17.42 -3.30 17.92
N SER A 13 -16.21 -2.77 17.73
CA SER A 13 -15.03 -3.32 18.39
C SER A 13 -15.03 -2.97 19.87
N GLU A 14 -14.64 -3.94 20.69
CA GLU A 14 -14.26 -3.67 22.07
C GLU A 14 -13.02 -2.77 22.12
N VAL A 15 -12.76 -2.14 23.27
CA VAL A 15 -11.60 -1.27 23.48
C VAL A 15 -10.77 -1.84 24.65
N PRO A 16 -9.61 -2.47 24.40
CA PRO A 16 -8.98 -2.73 23.10
C PRO A 16 -9.72 -3.82 22.30
N SER A 17 -9.53 -3.84 20.98
CA SER A 17 -10.19 -4.82 20.11
C SER A 17 -9.81 -6.27 20.45
N LYS A 18 -10.74 -7.21 20.19
CA LYS A 18 -10.49 -8.67 20.25
C LYS A 18 -9.36 -9.12 19.33
N SER A 19 -9.09 -8.38 18.26
CA SER A 19 -7.95 -8.60 17.37
C SER A 19 -6.60 -8.47 18.07
N LYS A 20 -6.57 -8.09 19.35
CA LYS A 20 -5.38 -8.19 20.20
C LYS A 20 -4.79 -9.59 20.30
N VAL A 21 -5.59 -10.62 20.02
CA VAL A 21 -5.16 -12.01 19.91
C VAL A 21 -4.01 -12.18 18.90
N VAL A 22 -3.88 -11.29 17.92
CA VAL A 22 -2.76 -11.30 16.96
C VAL A 22 -1.44 -11.00 17.66
N TRP A 23 -1.38 -9.99 18.54
CA TRP A 23 -0.15 -9.74 19.32
C TRP A 23 0.17 -10.93 20.22
N GLU A 24 -0.83 -11.53 20.85
CA GLU A 24 -0.65 -12.73 21.68
C GLU A 24 -0.10 -13.91 20.86
N LYS A 25 -0.72 -14.23 19.73
CA LYS A 25 -0.32 -15.29 18.79
C LYS A 25 1.16 -15.17 18.36
N PHE A 26 1.60 -13.95 18.05
CA PHE A 26 2.94 -13.71 17.52
C PHE A 26 3.99 -13.28 18.57
N SER A 27 3.58 -13.08 19.83
CA SER A 27 4.45 -12.64 20.93
C SER A 27 5.55 -13.66 21.24
N HIS A 28 5.23 -14.95 21.18
CA HIS A 28 6.15 -16.05 21.50
C HIS A 28 7.10 -16.41 20.34
N GLN A 29 6.95 -15.78 19.18
CA GLN A 29 7.78 -16.09 18.02
C GLN A 29 9.19 -15.50 18.19
N SER A 30 10.19 -16.38 18.26
CA SER A 30 11.60 -16.00 18.37
C SER A 30 12.09 -15.24 17.12
N LYS A 31 13.19 -14.49 17.26
CA LYS A 31 13.85 -13.79 16.13
C LYS A 31 14.20 -14.76 14.98
N PHE A 32 14.60 -15.98 15.32
CA PHE A 32 14.89 -17.02 14.32
C PHE A 32 13.62 -17.45 13.58
N GLN A 33 12.54 -17.75 14.30
CA GLN A 33 11.26 -18.15 13.68
C GLN A 33 10.66 -17.04 12.81
N ARG A 34 10.84 -15.76 13.17
CA ARG A 34 10.41 -14.62 12.34
C ARG A 34 11.19 -14.52 11.03
N LYS A 35 12.46 -14.95 11.01
CA LYS A 35 13.36 -14.89 9.84
C LYS A 35 13.38 -16.19 9.03
N LEU A 36 12.68 -17.23 9.49
CA LEU A 36 12.63 -18.51 8.79
C LEU A 36 11.86 -18.33 7.49
N TYR A 37 12.49 -18.70 6.39
CA TYR A 37 11.91 -18.60 5.06
C TYR A 37 10.88 -19.71 4.80
N HIS A 38 9.78 -19.40 4.13
CA HIS A 38 8.71 -20.36 3.84
C HIS A 38 8.63 -20.64 2.34
N TYR A 39 8.86 -21.91 1.98
CA TYR A 39 8.70 -22.35 0.60
C TYR A 39 7.26 -22.79 0.35
N GLY A 40 6.66 -22.27 -0.72
CA GLY A 40 5.29 -22.55 -1.10
C GLY A 40 4.88 -21.73 -2.32
N THR A 41 3.67 -21.97 -2.80
CA THR A 41 3.09 -21.23 -3.93
C THR A 41 1.74 -20.66 -3.53
N PHE A 42 1.40 -19.51 -4.08
CA PHE A 42 0.08 -18.92 -3.96
C PHE A 42 -0.98 -19.72 -4.76
N PRO A 43 -2.28 -19.45 -4.57
CA PRO A 43 -3.33 -20.00 -5.43
C PRO A 43 -3.06 -19.74 -6.92
N GLN A 44 -3.60 -20.57 -7.81
CA GLN A 44 -3.45 -20.38 -9.26
C GLN A 44 -4.09 -19.08 -9.75
N ASP A 45 -5.20 -18.67 -9.12
CA ASP A 45 -5.93 -17.43 -9.37
C ASP A 45 -5.34 -16.21 -8.66
N PHE A 46 -4.21 -16.35 -7.94
CA PHE A 46 -3.56 -15.23 -7.27
C PHE A 46 -3.16 -14.12 -8.25
N ASN A 47 -3.50 -12.88 -7.92
CA ASN A 47 -3.30 -11.74 -8.79
C ASN A 47 -1.98 -11.03 -8.50
N TRP A 48 -1.01 -11.20 -9.40
CA TRP A 48 0.25 -10.47 -9.37
C TRP A 48 0.17 -9.21 -10.21
N GLY A 49 0.50 -8.06 -9.63
CA GLY A 49 0.43 -6.80 -10.35
C GLY A 49 1.48 -5.79 -9.92
N VAL A 50 1.46 -4.66 -10.60
CA VAL A 50 2.34 -3.53 -10.30
C VAL A 50 1.55 -2.23 -10.41
N SER A 51 1.95 -1.21 -9.66
CA SER A 51 1.21 0.04 -9.56
C SER A 51 1.94 1.25 -10.18
N SER A 52 1.14 2.27 -10.49
CA SER A 52 1.54 3.66 -10.74
C SER A 52 0.43 4.62 -10.29
N SER A 53 0.70 5.92 -10.36
CA SER A 53 -0.33 6.95 -10.21
C SER A 53 -0.12 8.10 -11.20
N ALA A 54 -1.21 8.75 -11.58
CA ALA A 54 -1.27 9.69 -12.69
C ALA A 54 -0.25 10.83 -12.56
N TYR A 55 -0.30 11.58 -11.45
CA TYR A 55 0.63 12.70 -11.24
C TYR A 55 2.10 12.26 -11.17
N GLN A 56 2.36 11.04 -10.69
CA GLN A 56 3.73 10.55 -10.53
C GLN A 56 4.38 10.14 -11.85
N ILE A 57 3.61 9.69 -12.85
CA ILE A 57 4.18 9.13 -14.11
C ILE A 57 3.75 9.85 -15.39
N GLU A 58 2.56 10.44 -15.45
CA GLU A 58 1.99 10.88 -16.73
C GLU A 58 2.75 12.04 -17.37
N GLY A 59 3.06 13.08 -16.58
CA GLY A 59 3.50 14.36 -17.11
C GLY A 59 2.42 15.05 -17.94
N ALA A 60 2.85 15.78 -18.97
CA ALA A 60 1.98 16.49 -19.91
C ALA A 60 0.90 17.30 -19.17
N TRP A 61 1.34 18.04 -18.14
CA TRP A 61 0.46 18.57 -17.09
C TRP A 61 -0.57 19.59 -17.59
N ASN A 62 -0.27 20.30 -18.67
CA ASN A 62 -1.11 21.30 -19.33
C ASN A 62 -1.38 20.96 -20.82
N ALA A 63 -1.09 19.73 -21.23
CA ALA A 63 -1.34 19.28 -22.60
C ALA A 63 -2.82 19.00 -22.84
N ASP A 64 -3.24 19.16 -24.10
CA ASP A 64 -4.55 18.75 -24.61
C ASP A 64 -5.75 19.19 -23.74
N GLY A 65 -5.66 20.38 -23.15
CA GLY A 65 -6.74 20.96 -22.34
C GLY A 65 -6.85 20.42 -20.91
N LYS A 66 -5.88 19.63 -20.41
CA LYS A 66 -5.83 19.23 -18.99
C LYS A 66 -5.81 20.47 -18.07
N GLY A 67 -6.64 20.44 -17.03
CA GLY A 67 -6.65 21.43 -15.97
C GLY A 67 -5.53 21.21 -14.93
N ALA A 68 -5.18 22.27 -14.20
CA ALA A 68 -4.24 22.18 -13.09
C ALA A 68 -4.84 21.33 -11.94
N SER A 69 -4.05 20.43 -11.40
CA SER A 69 -4.28 19.76 -10.12
C SER A 69 -3.67 20.57 -8.97
N VAL A 70 -3.99 20.18 -7.74
CA VAL A 70 -3.37 20.73 -6.53
C VAL A 70 -1.86 20.49 -6.48
N TRP A 71 -1.37 19.40 -7.09
CA TRP A 71 0.07 19.11 -7.15
C TRP A 71 0.80 19.96 -8.19
N ASP A 72 0.17 20.27 -9.32
CA ASP A 72 0.71 21.22 -10.30
C ASP A 72 1.00 22.56 -9.61
N THR A 73 -0.03 23.11 -8.94
CA THR A 73 0.07 24.40 -8.24
C THR A 73 1.11 24.37 -7.12
N PHE A 74 1.20 23.28 -6.37
CA PHE A 74 2.12 23.15 -5.25
C PHE A 74 3.58 23.01 -5.69
N SER A 75 3.86 22.10 -6.63
CA SER A 75 5.23 21.76 -7.01
C SER A 75 5.87 22.79 -7.93
N GLN A 76 5.07 23.55 -8.69
CA GLN A 76 5.57 24.68 -9.50
C GLN A 76 5.93 25.90 -8.66
N LYS A 77 5.46 25.98 -7.41
CA LYS A 77 5.88 27.02 -6.47
C LYS A 77 7.33 26.75 -6.02
N PRO A 78 8.26 27.71 -6.21
CA PRO A 78 9.65 27.53 -5.78
C PRO A 78 9.76 27.23 -4.28
N GLY A 79 10.62 26.27 -3.94
CA GLY A 79 10.91 25.86 -2.57
C GLY A 79 9.92 24.85 -1.96
N SER A 80 8.83 24.50 -2.64
CA SER A 80 7.87 23.49 -2.13
C SER A 80 8.44 22.07 -2.13
N ILE A 81 9.24 21.73 -3.15
CA ILE A 81 9.86 20.41 -3.34
C ILE A 81 11.38 20.58 -3.45
N PRO A 82 12.18 19.62 -2.94
CA PRO A 82 13.63 19.68 -3.10
C PRO A 82 14.06 19.85 -4.56
N ALA A 83 15.07 20.70 -4.77
CA ALA A 83 15.58 21.07 -6.10
C ALA A 83 14.52 21.67 -7.05
N ASN A 84 13.41 22.19 -6.52
CA ASN A 84 12.26 22.69 -7.28
C ASN A 84 11.72 21.66 -8.28
N ALA A 85 11.82 20.37 -7.93
CA ALA A 85 11.28 19.31 -8.78
C ALA A 85 9.75 19.40 -8.86
N ASN A 86 9.20 19.06 -10.02
CA ASN A 86 7.76 19.02 -10.26
C ASN A 86 7.38 17.80 -11.12
N GLY A 87 6.07 17.59 -11.28
CA GLY A 87 5.48 16.51 -12.07
C GLY A 87 5.17 16.89 -13.52
N ASP A 88 5.69 18.02 -14.03
CA ASP A 88 5.27 18.58 -15.32
C ASP A 88 5.52 17.61 -16.49
N VAL A 89 6.66 16.92 -16.43
CA VAL A 89 7.06 15.87 -17.38
C VAL A 89 7.05 14.49 -16.75
N ALA A 90 7.53 14.36 -15.50
CA ALA A 90 7.61 13.08 -14.79
C ALA A 90 8.27 11.97 -15.63
N CYS A 91 7.63 10.79 -15.73
CA CYS A 91 8.07 9.70 -16.59
C CYS A 91 7.63 9.89 -18.05
N ASP A 92 6.82 10.89 -18.36
CA ASP A 92 6.30 11.17 -19.70
C ASP A 92 5.39 10.04 -20.25
N SER A 93 4.72 9.30 -19.36
CA SER A 93 3.85 8.17 -19.72
C SER A 93 2.64 8.58 -20.57
N TYR A 94 2.25 9.85 -20.57
CA TYR A 94 1.21 10.36 -21.48
C TYR A 94 1.56 10.16 -22.96
N TYR A 95 2.84 10.33 -23.30
CA TYR A 95 3.36 10.13 -24.66
C TYR A 95 4.11 8.80 -24.85
N ARG A 96 4.49 8.13 -23.76
CA ARG A 96 5.33 6.90 -23.75
C ARG A 96 4.59 5.65 -23.28
N LEU A 97 3.34 5.54 -23.70
CA LEU A 97 2.47 4.45 -23.30
C LEU A 97 2.99 3.09 -23.80
N ASP A 98 3.56 3.04 -25.00
CA ASP A 98 4.03 1.78 -25.61
C ASP A 98 5.20 1.18 -24.82
N GLU A 99 6.10 2.02 -24.31
CA GLU A 99 7.19 1.59 -23.44
C GLU A 99 6.68 1.04 -22.11
N ASP A 100 5.66 1.68 -21.53
CA ASP A 100 5.05 1.25 -20.28
C ASP A 100 4.34 -0.11 -20.45
N LEU A 101 3.59 -0.29 -21.54
CA LEU A 101 2.95 -1.56 -21.90
C LEU A 101 3.99 -2.66 -22.15
N TYR A 102 5.12 -2.33 -22.79
CA TYR A 102 6.22 -3.26 -22.99
C TYR A 102 6.81 -3.76 -21.66
N MET A 103 7.08 -2.85 -20.71
CA MET A 103 7.60 -3.22 -19.38
C MET A 103 6.63 -4.12 -18.62
N LEU A 104 5.34 -3.81 -18.66
CA LEU A 104 4.28 -4.61 -18.02
C LEU A 104 4.22 -6.03 -18.59
N ARG A 105 4.25 -6.15 -19.93
CA ARG A 105 4.31 -7.46 -20.60
C ARG A 105 5.58 -8.23 -20.25
N ALA A 106 6.72 -7.54 -20.19
CA ALA A 106 8.01 -8.15 -19.86
C ALA A 106 8.04 -8.71 -18.43
N LEU A 107 7.40 -8.03 -17.47
CA LEU A 107 7.23 -8.51 -16.10
C LEU A 107 6.25 -9.69 -15.97
N ARG A 108 5.39 -9.93 -16.97
CA ARG A 108 4.29 -10.92 -16.96
C ARG A 108 3.28 -10.71 -15.82
N VAL A 109 3.05 -9.47 -15.41
CA VAL A 109 2.01 -9.16 -14.44
C VAL A 109 0.63 -9.55 -14.97
N LYS A 110 -0.25 -10.01 -14.09
CA LYS A 110 -1.66 -10.30 -14.40
C LYS A 110 -2.52 -9.03 -14.37
N SER A 111 -2.14 -8.06 -13.54
CA SER A 111 -2.85 -6.79 -13.42
C SER A 111 -1.90 -5.59 -13.40
N TYR A 112 -2.43 -4.45 -13.85
CA TYR A 112 -1.78 -3.16 -13.70
C TYR A 112 -2.72 -2.22 -12.96
N ARG A 113 -2.24 -1.70 -11.83
CA ARG A 113 -2.95 -0.70 -11.05
C ARG A 113 -2.49 0.69 -11.45
N PHE A 114 -3.38 1.52 -11.95
CA PHE A 114 -3.08 2.92 -12.28
C PHE A 114 -4.20 3.83 -11.77
N SER A 115 -3.97 5.15 -11.74
CA SER A 115 -5.02 6.12 -11.42
C SER A 115 -5.42 6.95 -12.61
N LEU A 116 -6.66 7.45 -12.59
CA LEU A 116 -7.13 8.47 -13.52
C LEU A 116 -6.81 9.85 -12.95
N SER A 117 -6.34 10.75 -13.80
CA SER A 117 -6.22 12.16 -13.47
C SER A 117 -7.56 12.85 -13.63
N TRP A 118 -8.18 13.20 -12.51
CA TRP A 118 -9.47 13.90 -12.51
C TRP A 118 -9.37 15.20 -13.33
N SER A 119 -8.32 16.01 -13.12
CA SER A 119 -8.15 17.26 -13.86
C SER A 119 -7.81 17.06 -15.35
N ARG A 120 -7.40 15.86 -15.77
CA ARG A 120 -7.23 15.53 -17.20
C ARG A 120 -8.56 15.22 -17.87
N ILE A 121 -9.46 14.52 -17.17
CA ILE A 121 -10.79 14.15 -17.69
C ILE A 121 -11.76 15.33 -17.57
N PHE A 122 -11.83 15.96 -16.40
CA PHE A 122 -12.61 17.17 -16.10
C PHE A 122 -11.67 18.29 -15.64
N PRO A 123 -11.16 19.15 -16.55
CA PRO A 123 -10.27 20.27 -16.27
C PRO A 123 -10.67 21.19 -15.12
N ASP A 124 -11.95 21.52 -14.97
CA ASP A 124 -12.47 22.30 -13.84
C ASP A 124 -13.03 21.42 -12.70
N GLY A 125 -12.93 20.10 -12.86
CA GLY A 125 -13.42 19.08 -11.93
C GLY A 125 -14.88 18.67 -12.11
N ARG A 126 -15.65 19.30 -13.02
CA ARG A 126 -17.05 18.97 -13.30
C ARG A 126 -17.24 18.41 -14.70
N ARG A 127 -18.26 17.58 -14.90
CA ARG A 127 -18.57 16.94 -16.20
C ARG A 127 -18.71 17.92 -17.36
N THR A 128 -19.12 19.16 -17.08
CA THR A 128 -19.24 20.24 -18.08
C THR A 128 -17.94 20.62 -18.77
N SER A 129 -16.78 20.35 -18.15
CA SER A 129 -15.48 20.63 -18.75
C SER A 129 -14.87 19.44 -19.51
N LEU A 130 -15.61 18.33 -19.69
CA LEU A 130 -15.12 17.08 -20.28
C LEU A 130 -14.09 17.28 -21.38
N ASN A 131 -12.90 16.74 -21.14
CA ASN A 131 -11.81 16.70 -22.09
C ASN A 131 -11.71 15.31 -22.74
N GLN A 132 -12.16 15.22 -23.99
CA GLN A 132 -12.13 13.97 -24.74
C GLN A 132 -10.72 13.42 -24.94
N LYS A 133 -9.67 14.28 -25.06
CA LYS A 133 -8.28 13.81 -25.22
C LYS A 133 -7.76 13.11 -23.97
N GLY A 134 -8.22 13.52 -22.80
CA GLY A 134 -7.97 12.81 -21.55
C GLY A 134 -8.60 11.42 -21.55
N VAL A 135 -9.86 11.32 -21.98
CA VAL A 135 -10.58 10.05 -22.12
C VAL A 135 -9.90 9.12 -23.13
N ASP A 136 -9.49 9.64 -24.28
CA ASP A 136 -8.83 8.88 -25.34
C ASP A 136 -7.50 8.29 -24.87
N TYR A 137 -6.73 9.01 -24.05
CA TYR A 137 -5.51 8.48 -23.44
C TYR A 137 -5.79 7.25 -22.56
N TYR A 138 -6.77 7.34 -21.66
CA TYR A 138 -7.11 6.21 -20.78
C TYR A 138 -7.72 5.04 -21.54
N ASN A 139 -8.52 5.29 -22.59
CA ASN A 139 -8.97 4.22 -23.49
C ASN A 139 -7.80 3.50 -24.14
N ARG A 140 -6.82 4.23 -24.70
CA ARG A 140 -5.60 3.62 -25.28
C ARG A 140 -4.83 2.79 -24.27
N LEU A 141 -4.68 3.27 -23.04
CA LEU A 141 -4.03 2.52 -21.96
C LEU A 141 -4.81 1.23 -21.64
N ILE A 142 -6.11 1.34 -21.41
CA ILE A 142 -6.97 0.18 -21.08
C ILE A 142 -6.98 -0.85 -22.21
N ASP A 143 -7.14 -0.41 -23.45
CA ASP A 143 -7.13 -1.28 -24.62
C ASP A 143 -5.77 -1.95 -24.82
N GLY A 144 -4.67 -1.20 -24.63
CA GLY A 144 -3.32 -1.74 -24.69
C GLY A 144 -3.04 -2.79 -23.61
N LEU A 145 -3.54 -2.58 -22.39
CA LEU A 145 -3.44 -3.58 -21.31
C LEU A 145 -4.18 -4.86 -21.67
N LEU A 146 -5.44 -4.74 -22.13
CA LEU A 146 -6.26 -5.89 -22.49
C LEU A 146 -5.72 -6.64 -23.70
N ALA A 147 -5.16 -5.95 -24.70
CA ALA A 147 -4.47 -6.56 -25.83
C ALA A 147 -3.25 -7.41 -25.41
N HIS A 148 -2.72 -7.18 -24.21
CA HIS A 148 -1.64 -7.96 -23.60
C HIS A 148 -2.12 -8.88 -22.47
N ASN A 149 -3.44 -9.10 -22.32
CA ASN A 149 -4.06 -9.90 -21.27
C ASN A 149 -3.72 -9.42 -19.84
N ILE A 150 -3.52 -8.11 -19.66
CA ILE A 150 -3.27 -7.49 -18.37
C ILE A 150 -4.58 -6.84 -17.91
N THR A 151 -5.07 -7.24 -16.73
CA THR A 151 -6.32 -6.72 -16.18
C THR A 151 -6.10 -5.32 -15.60
N PRO A 152 -6.84 -4.29 -16.05
CA PRO A 152 -6.75 -2.95 -15.46
C PRO A 152 -7.41 -2.92 -14.07
N MET A 153 -6.67 -2.40 -13.09
CA MET A 153 -7.19 -2.04 -11.76
C MET A 153 -7.13 -0.52 -11.61
N VAL A 154 -8.28 0.15 -11.64
CA VAL A 154 -8.33 1.61 -11.75
C VAL A 154 -8.59 2.27 -10.40
N THR A 155 -7.72 3.22 -10.04
CA THR A 155 -7.93 4.14 -8.92
C THR A 155 -8.53 5.44 -9.42
N LEU A 156 -9.71 5.80 -8.92
CA LEU A 156 -10.44 7.00 -9.35
C LEU A 156 -9.80 8.28 -8.81
N TYR A 157 -9.34 8.28 -7.56
CA TYR A 157 -8.66 9.42 -6.95
C TYR A 157 -7.34 9.02 -6.29
N HIS A 158 -6.24 9.61 -6.76
CA HIS A 158 -4.90 9.43 -6.21
C HIS A 158 -4.22 10.78 -5.97
N TRP A 159 -4.83 11.55 -5.07
CA TRP A 159 -4.29 12.81 -4.48
C TRP A 159 -4.18 14.00 -5.42
N ASP A 160 -4.69 13.88 -6.64
CA ASP A 160 -4.55 14.84 -7.74
C ASP A 160 -5.83 15.63 -8.01
N LEU A 161 -6.45 16.14 -6.93
CA LEU A 161 -7.66 16.97 -7.01
C LEU A 161 -7.49 18.13 -8.00
N PRO A 162 -8.48 18.41 -8.88
CA PRO A 162 -8.47 19.62 -9.69
C PRO A 162 -8.36 20.87 -8.81
N GLN A 163 -7.46 21.78 -9.16
CA GLN A 163 -7.25 23.02 -8.42
C GLN A 163 -8.53 23.86 -8.33
N ALA A 164 -9.36 23.82 -9.39
CA ALA A 164 -10.66 24.48 -9.42
C ALA A 164 -11.60 24.01 -8.28
N LEU A 165 -11.62 22.71 -7.96
CA LEU A 165 -12.41 22.17 -6.85
C LEU A 165 -11.79 22.50 -5.50
N HIS A 166 -10.45 22.54 -5.41
CA HIS A 166 -9.80 23.00 -4.19
C HIS A 166 -10.17 24.46 -3.86
N ASN A 167 -10.25 25.32 -4.87
CA ASN A 167 -10.68 26.71 -4.71
C ASN A 167 -12.12 26.84 -4.17
N LEU A 168 -12.94 25.78 -4.28
CA LEU A 168 -14.28 25.68 -3.71
C LEU A 168 -14.31 24.99 -2.33
N GLY A 169 -13.16 24.84 -1.68
CA GLY A 169 -12.99 24.22 -0.35
C GLY A 169 -12.46 22.79 -0.38
N GLY A 170 -12.37 22.15 -1.55
CA GLY A 170 -11.94 20.75 -1.69
C GLY A 170 -12.69 19.82 -0.74
N TRP A 171 -12.02 18.79 -0.22
CA TRP A 171 -12.65 17.75 0.62
C TRP A 171 -13.26 18.23 1.94
N ALA A 172 -13.01 19.47 2.38
CA ALA A 172 -13.72 20.05 3.52
C ALA A 172 -15.17 20.47 3.15
N ASN A 173 -15.44 20.69 1.87
CA ASN A 173 -16.77 21.02 1.36
C ASN A 173 -17.59 19.73 1.16
N VAL A 174 -18.78 19.67 1.76
CA VAL A 174 -19.70 18.52 1.67
C VAL A 174 -20.19 18.26 0.23
N GLU A 175 -20.27 19.29 -0.62
CA GLU A 175 -20.64 19.14 -2.04
C GLU A 175 -19.67 18.25 -2.83
N MET A 176 -18.44 18.06 -2.32
CA MET A 176 -17.47 17.15 -2.95
C MET A 176 -17.95 15.70 -3.02
N ILE A 177 -18.89 15.29 -2.16
CA ILE A 177 -19.49 13.95 -2.20
C ILE A 177 -20.17 13.74 -3.57
N ASP A 178 -21.03 14.68 -3.97
CA ASP A 178 -21.78 14.59 -5.22
C ASP A 178 -20.90 14.89 -6.43
N ILE A 179 -19.98 15.85 -6.33
CA ILE A 179 -19.03 16.20 -7.41
C ILE A 179 -18.11 15.00 -7.71
N PHE A 180 -17.60 14.33 -6.69
CA PHE A 180 -16.81 13.12 -6.88
C PHE A 180 -17.65 11.97 -7.43
N ASN A 181 -18.89 11.82 -6.96
CA ASN A 181 -19.79 10.80 -7.48
C ASN A 181 -20.11 11.01 -8.97
N ASP A 182 -20.29 12.24 -9.43
CA ASP A 182 -20.49 12.56 -10.85
C ASP A 182 -19.28 12.14 -11.71
N PHE A 183 -18.07 12.36 -11.19
CA PHE A 183 -16.83 11.87 -11.82
C PHE A 183 -16.74 10.35 -11.84
N CYS A 184 -17.09 9.67 -10.74
CA CYS A 184 -17.12 8.22 -10.65
C CYS A 184 -18.14 7.62 -11.63
N ASP A 185 -19.37 8.15 -11.65
CA ASP A 185 -20.44 7.76 -12.56
C ASP A 185 -20.00 7.84 -14.02
N PHE A 186 -19.34 8.94 -14.40
CA PHE A 186 -18.77 9.10 -15.73
C PHE A 186 -17.70 8.04 -16.03
N CYS A 187 -16.76 7.80 -15.10
CA CYS A 187 -15.71 6.80 -15.29
C CYS A 187 -16.27 5.38 -15.41
N PHE A 188 -17.25 5.02 -14.59
CA PHE A 188 -17.93 3.72 -14.67
C PHE A 188 -18.66 3.53 -15.99
N ALA A 189 -19.38 4.55 -16.46
CA ALA A 189 -20.05 4.51 -17.76
C ALA A 189 -19.06 4.38 -18.93
N THR A 190 -17.94 5.08 -18.85
CA THR A 190 -16.99 5.23 -19.97
C THR A 190 -16.02 4.07 -20.10
N PHE A 191 -15.54 3.53 -18.98
CA PHE A 191 -14.47 2.51 -18.97
C PHE A 191 -14.90 1.17 -18.36
N GLY A 192 -16.05 1.11 -17.68
CA GLY A 192 -16.49 -0.06 -16.92
C GLY A 192 -16.96 -1.24 -17.78
N ASP A 193 -17.12 -1.05 -19.09
CA ASP A 193 -17.26 -2.15 -20.04
C ASP A 193 -16.03 -3.09 -20.01
N ARG A 194 -14.84 -2.51 -19.81
CA ARG A 194 -13.53 -3.19 -19.78
C ARG A 194 -12.91 -3.28 -18.39
N VAL A 195 -13.06 -2.25 -17.56
CA VAL A 195 -12.48 -2.19 -16.21
C VAL A 195 -13.40 -2.87 -15.20
N LYS A 196 -12.86 -3.89 -14.51
CA LYS A 196 -13.61 -4.73 -13.56
C LYS A 196 -13.14 -4.63 -12.11
N PHE A 197 -12.17 -3.78 -11.83
CA PHE A 197 -11.68 -3.56 -10.47
C PHE A 197 -11.44 -2.06 -10.26
N TRP A 198 -12.21 -1.48 -9.36
CA TRP A 198 -12.22 -0.06 -9.06
C TRP A 198 -11.81 0.19 -7.62
N MET A 199 -10.95 1.18 -7.42
CA MET A 199 -10.64 1.76 -6.12
C MET A 199 -11.08 3.22 -6.14
N THR A 200 -11.96 3.63 -5.24
CA THR A 200 -12.42 5.03 -5.22
C THR A 200 -11.29 5.97 -4.79
N PHE A 201 -10.67 5.69 -3.64
CA PHE A 201 -9.59 6.48 -3.08
C PHE A 201 -8.34 5.66 -2.84
N ASN A 202 -7.17 6.27 -3.07
CA ASN A 202 -5.91 5.82 -2.51
C ASN A 202 -5.61 6.54 -1.19
N GLN A 203 -5.39 5.76 -0.12
CA GLN A 203 -4.91 6.21 1.19
C GLN A 203 -5.63 7.47 1.72
N PRO A 204 -6.94 7.38 2.03
CA PRO A 204 -7.72 8.52 2.49
C PRO A 204 -7.19 9.14 3.80
N TYR A 205 -6.49 8.35 4.62
CA TYR A 205 -5.74 8.83 5.78
C TYR A 205 -4.73 9.93 5.41
N THR A 206 -3.93 9.71 4.36
CA THR A 206 -2.93 10.67 3.89
C THR A 206 -3.58 11.96 3.40
N ILE A 207 -4.72 11.86 2.70
CA ILE A 207 -5.50 13.03 2.27
C ILE A 207 -5.93 13.85 3.49
N ALA A 208 -6.59 13.22 4.46
CA ALA A 208 -7.14 13.89 5.63
C ALA A 208 -6.05 14.46 6.56
N TRP A 209 -5.03 13.66 6.88
CA TRP A 209 -4.02 14.05 7.85
C TRP A 209 -2.89 14.87 7.26
N SER A 210 -2.17 14.37 6.25
CA SER A 210 -1.04 15.08 5.66
C SER A 210 -1.49 16.30 4.84
N GLY A 211 -2.64 16.24 4.17
CA GLY A 211 -3.15 17.33 3.34
C GLY A 211 -3.88 18.44 4.11
N TYR A 212 -4.74 18.06 5.08
CA TYR A 212 -5.61 19.00 5.80
C TYR A 212 -5.29 19.22 7.28
N GLY A 213 -4.54 18.30 7.89
CA GLY A 213 -4.09 18.43 9.27
C GLY A 213 -2.72 19.09 9.38
N LEU A 214 -1.70 18.39 8.89
CA LEU A 214 -0.29 18.84 8.90
C LEU A 214 -0.01 19.89 7.82
N GLY A 215 -0.73 19.84 6.70
CA GLY A 215 -0.53 20.68 5.53
C GLY A 215 0.83 20.47 4.87
N GLU A 216 1.38 19.27 4.94
CA GLU A 216 2.67 18.88 4.34
C GLU A 216 2.54 18.66 2.84
N ILE A 217 1.44 18.03 2.42
CA ILE A 217 1.10 17.82 1.00
C ILE A 217 -0.05 18.76 0.60
N PRO A 218 -0.29 18.96 -0.71
CA PRO A 218 -1.45 19.72 -1.17
C PRO A 218 -2.74 19.16 -0.58
N PRO A 219 -3.67 20.03 -0.14
CA PRO A 219 -3.70 21.48 -0.36
C PRO A 219 -2.95 22.37 0.67
N ASN A 220 -2.04 21.83 1.49
CA ASN A 220 -1.30 22.55 2.53
C ASN A 220 -2.17 23.24 3.59
N ILE A 221 -3.34 22.68 3.90
CA ILE A 221 -4.19 23.21 4.96
C ILE A 221 -3.62 22.73 6.30
N LYS A 222 -3.30 23.69 7.19
CA LYS A 222 -2.71 23.46 8.51
C LYS A 222 -3.75 23.62 9.61
N ASN A 223 -4.74 22.74 9.63
CA ASN A 223 -5.76 22.72 10.67
C ASN A 223 -5.85 21.34 11.33
N PRO A 224 -4.88 20.99 12.20
CA PRO A 224 -4.83 19.66 12.80
C PRO A 224 -5.97 19.37 13.78
N ALA A 225 -6.72 20.40 14.20
CA ALA A 225 -7.74 20.28 15.22
C ALA A 225 -9.03 19.63 14.69
N THR A 226 -9.54 20.10 13.54
CA THR A 226 -10.88 19.75 13.04
C THR A 226 -10.92 19.32 11.58
N ALA A 227 -10.02 19.82 10.73
CA ALA A 227 -10.08 19.54 9.30
C ALA A 227 -9.88 18.06 8.94
N PRO A 228 -8.93 17.30 9.55
CA PRO A 228 -8.80 15.86 9.28
C PRO A 228 -10.10 15.08 9.52
N TYR A 229 -10.81 15.38 10.61
CA TYR A 229 -12.07 14.71 10.94
C TYR A 229 -13.20 15.04 9.96
N THR A 230 -13.30 16.32 9.56
CA THR A 230 -14.29 16.78 8.58
C THR A 230 -14.04 16.14 7.21
N VAL A 231 -12.77 16.14 6.77
CA VAL A 231 -12.36 15.58 5.48
C VAL A 231 -12.55 14.07 5.44
N ALA A 232 -12.14 13.34 6.48
CA ALA A 232 -12.35 11.90 6.53
C ALA A 232 -13.83 11.53 6.47
N HIS A 233 -14.68 12.27 7.18
CA HIS A 233 -16.13 12.07 7.16
C HIS A 233 -16.71 12.23 5.74
N ASN A 234 -16.30 13.27 5.02
CA ASN A 234 -16.71 13.48 3.63
C ASN A 234 -16.15 12.41 2.68
N LEU A 235 -14.89 12.00 2.84
CA LEU A 235 -14.27 10.96 2.01
C LEU A 235 -14.98 9.60 2.15
N ILE A 236 -15.37 9.22 3.38
CA ILE A 236 -16.12 7.97 3.64
C ILE A 236 -17.49 8.03 2.96
N LYS A 237 -18.21 9.15 3.09
CA LYS A 237 -19.52 9.34 2.44
C LYS A 237 -19.40 9.36 0.91
N ALA A 238 -18.36 10.01 0.37
CA ALA A 238 -18.08 10.03 -1.06
C ALA A 238 -17.76 8.63 -1.61
N HIS A 239 -17.01 7.81 -0.87
CA HIS A 239 -16.75 6.42 -1.22
C HIS A 239 -18.04 5.60 -1.26
N ALA A 240 -18.85 5.66 -0.20
CA ALA A 240 -20.12 4.95 -0.12
C ALA A 240 -21.06 5.35 -1.27
N THR A 241 -21.13 6.64 -1.59
CA THR A 241 -21.97 7.17 -2.68
C THR A 241 -21.52 6.63 -4.05
N ALA A 242 -20.21 6.60 -4.31
CA ALA A 242 -19.65 6.02 -5.52
C ALA A 242 -19.89 4.50 -5.60
N TYR A 243 -19.79 3.78 -4.47
CA TYR A 243 -20.09 2.35 -4.41
C TYR A 243 -21.55 2.06 -4.78
N HIS A 244 -22.51 2.74 -4.16
CA HIS A 244 -23.94 2.56 -4.48
C HIS A 244 -24.26 2.95 -5.91
N THR A 245 -23.63 4.01 -6.43
CA THR A 245 -23.76 4.36 -7.86
C THR A 245 -23.28 3.23 -8.77
N TYR A 246 -22.18 2.55 -8.43
CA TYR A 246 -21.74 1.36 -9.15
C TYR A 246 -22.72 0.19 -9.02
N ASP A 247 -23.12 -0.12 -7.79
CA ASP A 247 -24.01 -1.24 -7.46
C ASP A 247 -25.35 -1.12 -8.19
N ASP A 248 -25.98 0.05 -8.11
CA ASP A 248 -27.32 0.31 -8.63
C ASP A 248 -27.35 0.40 -10.16
N LYS A 249 -26.36 1.07 -10.77
CA LYS A 249 -26.39 1.37 -12.21
C LYS A 249 -25.59 0.40 -13.07
N TYR A 250 -24.44 -0.08 -12.57
CA TYR A 250 -23.42 -0.69 -13.42
C TYR A 250 -23.11 -2.15 -13.08
N ARG A 251 -23.19 -2.58 -11.81
CA ARG A 251 -22.75 -3.92 -11.39
C ARG A 251 -23.46 -5.04 -12.14
N LYS A 252 -24.76 -4.93 -12.38
CA LYS A 252 -25.54 -5.93 -13.12
C LYS A 252 -25.06 -6.14 -14.56
N SER A 253 -24.63 -5.08 -15.24
CA SER A 253 -24.20 -5.13 -16.65
C SER A 253 -22.69 -5.33 -16.81
N GLN A 254 -21.90 -4.79 -15.88
CA GLN A 254 -20.45 -4.78 -15.97
C GLN A 254 -19.77 -5.88 -15.15
N GLY A 255 -20.35 -6.31 -14.03
CA GLY A 255 -19.82 -7.38 -13.17
C GLY A 255 -18.48 -7.07 -12.48
N GLY A 256 -18.10 -5.80 -12.34
CA GLY A 256 -16.87 -5.41 -11.66
C GLY A 256 -17.00 -5.30 -10.14
N LEU A 257 -15.87 -5.00 -9.52
CA LEU A 257 -15.66 -4.91 -8.07
C LEU A 257 -15.25 -3.48 -7.72
N VAL A 258 -15.71 -2.97 -6.58
CA VAL A 258 -15.42 -1.64 -6.06
C VAL A 258 -14.93 -1.75 -4.62
N SER A 259 -13.82 -1.08 -4.34
CA SER A 259 -13.20 -1.02 -3.02
C SER A 259 -12.53 0.34 -2.79
N ILE A 260 -11.76 0.45 -1.71
CA ILE A 260 -10.96 1.60 -1.31
C ILE A 260 -9.59 1.12 -0.83
N ALA A 261 -8.50 1.74 -1.27
CA ALA A 261 -7.15 1.35 -0.88
C ALA A 261 -6.74 2.07 0.42
N LEU A 262 -6.62 1.33 1.52
CA LEU A 262 -6.36 1.88 2.85
C LEU A 262 -4.89 1.72 3.23
N SER A 263 -4.25 2.81 3.67
CA SER A 263 -2.89 2.75 4.23
C SER A 263 -2.90 2.21 5.65
N ALA A 264 -2.05 1.24 5.95
CA ALA A 264 -1.87 0.75 7.30
C ALA A 264 -0.41 0.36 7.57
N ASP A 265 0.17 0.98 8.60
CA ASP A 265 1.34 0.44 9.26
C ASP A 265 0.90 -0.65 10.25
N TRP A 266 1.79 -1.61 10.51
CA TRP A 266 1.61 -2.45 11.69
C TRP A 266 2.13 -1.71 12.91
N PHE A 267 1.35 -1.66 13.99
CA PHE A 267 1.79 -1.12 15.27
C PHE A 267 2.06 -2.25 16.26
N GLU A 268 3.32 -2.44 16.60
CA GLU A 268 3.76 -3.39 17.62
C GLU A 268 3.79 -2.69 18.98
N PRO A 269 3.18 -3.24 20.05
CA PRO A 269 3.29 -2.66 21.38
C PRO A 269 4.74 -2.71 21.84
N LYS A 270 5.19 -1.66 22.55
CA LYS A 270 6.54 -1.61 23.10
C LYS A 270 6.86 -2.81 23.99
N ASP A 271 5.88 -3.24 24.78
CA ASP A 271 5.90 -4.50 25.52
C ASP A 271 4.50 -5.11 25.52
N VAL A 272 4.37 -6.29 24.91
CA VAL A 272 3.09 -7.02 24.81
C VAL A 272 2.56 -7.48 26.17
N ASN A 273 3.42 -7.59 27.18
CA ASN A 273 3.03 -7.98 28.54
C ASN A 273 2.52 -6.81 29.37
N VAL A 274 2.58 -5.58 28.85
CA VAL A 274 2.09 -4.38 29.51
C VAL A 274 0.76 -3.96 28.86
N PRO A 275 -0.40 -4.16 29.54
CA PRO A 275 -1.71 -3.98 28.92
C PRO A 275 -1.92 -2.61 28.27
N ARG A 276 -1.42 -1.52 28.88
CA ARG A 276 -1.55 -0.17 28.30
C ARG A 276 -0.82 0.01 26.97
N GLU A 277 0.27 -0.73 26.73
CA GLU A 277 1.03 -0.66 25.48
C GLU A 277 0.28 -1.41 24.37
N VAL A 278 -0.35 -2.54 24.71
CA VAL A 278 -1.27 -3.25 23.80
C VAL A 278 -2.46 -2.37 23.44
N VAL A 279 -3.08 -1.70 24.42
CA VAL A 279 -4.16 -0.73 24.17
C VAL A 279 -3.68 0.45 23.32
N ALA A 280 -2.42 0.89 23.45
CA ALA A 280 -1.86 1.93 22.60
C ALA A 280 -1.62 1.47 21.16
N ALA A 281 -1.13 0.24 20.97
CA ALA A 281 -0.96 -0.36 19.64
C ALA A 281 -2.32 -0.56 18.92
N ASP A 282 -3.32 -1.05 19.63
CA ASP A 282 -4.69 -1.15 19.10
C ASP A 282 -5.24 0.23 18.73
N ARG A 283 -5.16 1.21 19.64
CA ARG A 283 -5.59 2.59 19.35
C ARG A 283 -4.86 3.18 18.15
N ALA A 284 -3.57 2.88 17.95
CA ALA A 284 -2.83 3.33 16.77
C ALA A 284 -3.40 2.76 15.45
N LEU A 285 -3.68 1.45 15.41
CA LEU A 285 -4.36 0.82 14.26
C LEU A 285 -5.76 1.40 14.05
N GLN A 286 -6.53 1.61 15.12
CA GLN A 286 -7.88 2.17 15.04
C GLN A 286 -7.88 3.61 14.52
N PHE A 287 -6.89 4.44 14.90
CA PHE A 287 -6.79 5.82 14.43
C PHE A 287 -6.26 5.94 12.99
N GLN A 288 -5.49 4.97 12.49
CA GLN A 288 -5.01 5.00 11.11
C GLN A 288 -5.91 4.19 10.15
N LEU A 289 -5.98 2.87 10.34
CA LEU A 289 -6.74 1.96 9.50
C LEU A 289 -8.23 1.97 9.86
N GLY A 290 -8.54 1.77 11.15
CA GLY A 290 -9.91 1.66 11.65
C GLY A 290 -10.76 2.90 11.36
N TRP A 291 -10.15 4.08 11.34
CA TRP A 291 -10.82 5.35 11.07
C TRP A 291 -11.62 5.32 9.76
N PHE A 292 -11.11 4.64 8.73
CA PHE A 292 -11.78 4.46 7.44
C PHE A 292 -12.37 3.06 7.28
N ALA A 293 -11.70 2.03 7.81
CA ALA A 293 -12.12 0.64 7.63
C ALA A 293 -13.36 0.28 8.45
N HIS A 294 -13.53 0.78 9.69
CA HIS A 294 -14.68 0.43 10.53
C HIS A 294 -16.02 0.86 9.96
N PRO A 295 -16.18 2.12 9.49
CA PRO A 295 -17.43 2.52 8.86
C PRO A 295 -17.79 1.61 7.68
N ILE A 296 -16.82 1.22 6.86
CA ILE A 296 -17.05 0.48 5.61
C ILE A 296 -17.24 -1.02 5.85
N PHE A 297 -16.33 -1.67 6.59
CA PHE A 297 -16.26 -3.13 6.69
C PHE A 297 -16.91 -3.70 7.95
N LYS A 298 -17.34 -2.85 8.90
CA LYS A 298 -17.85 -3.31 10.20
C LYS A 298 -19.32 -2.96 10.39
N ASN A 299 -19.62 -1.79 10.96
CA ASN A 299 -20.94 -1.46 11.46
C ASN A 299 -21.51 -0.14 10.92
N GLY A 300 -20.79 0.56 10.04
CA GLY A 300 -21.23 1.87 9.53
C GLY A 300 -20.71 3.06 10.34
N ASP A 301 -20.05 2.83 11.48
CA ASP A 301 -19.65 3.88 12.42
C ASP A 301 -18.13 3.90 12.65
N TYR A 302 -17.63 4.99 13.23
CA TYR A 302 -16.22 5.10 13.62
C TYR A 302 -15.87 4.11 14.75
N PRO A 303 -14.59 3.72 14.89
CA PRO A 303 -14.15 2.88 16.00
C PRO A 303 -14.48 3.51 17.37
N ASP A 304 -15.01 2.73 18.31
CA ASP A 304 -15.30 3.22 19.67
C ASP A 304 -14.04 3.75 20.38
N ALA A 305 -12.89 3.11 20.15
CA ALA A 305 -11.59 3.57 20.64
C ALA A 305 -11.28 5.01 20.19
N MET A 306 -11.69 5.38 18.98
CA MET A 306 -11.50 6.73 18.44
C MET A 306 -12.55 7.70 18.96
N LYS A 307 -13.83 7.31 18.95
CA LYS A 307 -14.94 8.14 19.46
C LYS A 307 -14.74 8.54 20.92
N TRP A 308 -14.43 7.57 21.79
CA TRP A 308 -14.19 7.84 23.21
C TRP A 308 -12.97 8.74 23.41
N GLN A 309 -11.89 8.46 22.70
CA GLN A 309 -10.65 9.20 22.85
C GLN A 309 -10.79 10.66 22.40
N VAL A 310 -11.36 10.92 21.21
CA VAL A 310 -11.58 12.28 20.70
C VAL A 310 -12.67 13.01 21.49
N GLY A 311 -13.73 12.30 21.90
CA GLY A 311 -14.80 12.84 22.74
C GLY A 311 -14.28 13.33 24.09
N ASN A 312 -13.56 12.47 24.82
CA ASN A 312 -12.96 12.82 26.11
C ASN A 312 -11.97 13.99 25.98
N LYS A 313 -11.12 13.99 24.95
CA LYS A 313 -10.21 15.12 24.69
C LYS A 313 -10.97 16.42 24.41
N SER A 314 -12.06 16.35 23.64
CA SER A 314 -12.90 17.52 23.32
C SER A 314 -13.58 18.09 24.56
N GLU A 315 -14.11 17.23 25.43
CA GLU A 315 -14.70 17.61 26.72
C GLU A 315 -13.65 18.27 27.64
N LEU A 316 -12.48 17.64 27.80
CA LEU A 316 -11.36 18.20 28.58
C LEU A 316 -10.84 19.53 28.00
N GLN A 317 -10.99 19.73 26.70
CA GLN A 317 -10.72 20.99 26.00
C GLN A 317 -11.87 22.02 26.10
N ARG A 318 -12.93 21.72 26.87
CA ARG A 318 -14.12 22.54 27.09
C ARG A 318 -14.86 22.90 25.79
N LEU A 319 -14.87 21.97 24.84
CA LEU A 319 -15.72 22.08 23.65
C LEU A 319 -17.13 21.59 23.97
N SER A 320 -18.14 22.23 23.38
CA SER A 320 -19.54 21.81 23.51
C SER A 320 -19.83 20.49 22.78
N GLU A 321 -19.01 20.14 21.80
CA GLU A 321 -19.18 18.97 20.94
C GLU A 321 -17.83 18.29 20.66
N SER A 322 -17.88 17.01 20.30
CA SER A 322 -16.71 16.26 19.83
C SER A 322 -16.18 16.86 18.53
N ARG A 323 -14.84 16.93 18.39
CA ARG A 323 -14.21 17.30 17.11
C ARG A 323 -14.34 16.22 16.03
N LEU A 324 -14.65 14.98 16.41
CA LEU A 324 -15.00 13.90 15.49
C LEU A 324 -16.52 13.97 15.20
N PRO A 325 -16.93 14.20 13.94
CA PRO A 325 -18.35 14.16 13.55
C PRO A 325 -18.97 12.80 13.87
N SER A 326 -20.29 12.76 14.02
CA SER A 326 -21.05 11.51 14.17
C SER A 326 -21.81 11.20 12.89
N PHE A 327 -21.92 9.92 12.53
CA PHE A 327 -22.83 9.48 11.49
C PHE A 327 -24.25 9.30 12.06
N THR A 328 -25.28 9.68 11.30
CA THR A 328 -26.66 9.29 11.62
C THR A 328 -26.87 7.79 11.39
N GLU A 329 -27.96 7.21 11.89
CA GLU A 329 -28.24 5.78 11.65
C GLU A 329 -28.46 5.46 10.16
N GLU A 330 -29.03 6.40 9.41
CA GLU A 330 -29.18 6.31 7.96
C GLU A 330 -27.82 6.30 7.27
N GLU A 331 -26.91 7.18 7.68
CA GLU A 331 -25.55 7.24 7.14
C GLU A 331 -24.76 5.97 7.48
N LYS A 332 -24.85 5.47 8.72
CA LYS A 332 -24.22 4.20 9.11
C LYS A 332 -24.70 3.05 8.25
N SER A 333 -26.02 2.95 8.05
CA SER A 333 -26.63 1.92 7.20
C SER A 333 -26.21 2.05 5.73
N PHE A 334 -26.05 3.28 5.24
CA PHE A 334 -25.61 3.58 3.88
C PHE A 334 -24.14 3.25 3.65
N ILE A 335 -23.26 3.54 4.62
CA ILE A 335 -21.81 3.33 4.48
C ILE A 335 -21.43 1.85 4.69
N ARG A 336 -22.10 1.14 5.58
CA ARG A 336 -21.74 -0.24 5.92
C ARG A 336 -21.85 -1.16 4.71
N GLY A 337 -20.78 -1.92 4.46
CA GLY A 337 -20.71 -2.93 3.41
C GLY A 337 -20.47 -2.35 2.01
N THR A 338 -19.91 -1.14 1.91
CA THR A 338 -19.65 -0.46 0.62
C THR A 338 -18.29 -0.79 0.00
N ALA A 339 -17.79 -2.01 0.21
CA ALA A 339 -16.58 -2.50 -0.44
C ALA A 339 -16.65 -4.01 -0.67
N ASP A 340 -16.25 -4.46 -1.86
CA ASP A 340 -16.34 -5.87 -2.27
C ASP A 340 -15.16 -6.72 -1.77
N MET A 341 -14.03 -6.07 -1.43
CA MET A 341 -12.84 -6.69 -0.85
C MET A 341 -12.07 -5.67 -0.03
N PHE A 342 -11.14 -6.14 0.80
CA PHE A 342 -10.25 -5.29 1.58
C PHE A 342 -8.97 -4.98 0.79
N CYS A 343 -8.75 -3.72 0.42
CA CYS A 343 -7.52 -3.29 -0.24
C CYS A 343 -6.62 -2.55 0.75
N VAL A 344 -5.39 -3.04 0.94
CA VAL A 344 -4.43 -2.48 1.90
C VAL A 344 -3.11 -2.10 1.24
N ASN A 345 -2.61 -0.91 1.57
CA ASN A 345 -1.28 -0.45 1.24
C ASN A 345 -0.43 -0.53 2.52
N HIS A 346 0.68 -1.26 2.45
CA HIS A 346 1.53 -1.48 3.61
C HIS A 346 3.00 -1.34 3.24
N TYR A 347 3.78 -0.73 4.13
CA TYR A 347 5.18 -0.39 3.84
C TYR A 347 6.14 -0.63 5.01
N THR A 348 5.67 -0.49 6.26
CA THR A 348 6.52 -0.58 7.45
C THR A 348 5.74 -0.97 8.71
N THR A 349 6.50 -1.25 9.78
CA THR A 349 6.01 -1.39 11.15
C THR A 349 6.54 -0.25 12.02
N LYS A 350 5.75 0.14 13.03
CA LYS A 350 6.14 1.08 14.09
C LYS A 350 5.99 0.41 15.45
N ILE A 351 6.80 0.85 16.41
CA ILE A 351 6.62 0.50 17.82
C ILE A 351 5.75 1.56 18.48
N ALA A 352 4.59 1.17 18.96
CA ALA A 352 3.67 2.03 19.69
C ALA A 352 3.94 1.94 21.20
N ARG A 353 3.96 3.10 21.86
CA ARG A 353 3.93 3.18 23.32
C ARG A 353 2.84 4.13 23.80
N HIS A 354 2.20 3.79 24.91
CA HIS A 354 1.24 4.67 25.55
C HIS A 354 1.90 6.00 25.94
N ALA A 355 1.22 7.10 25.65
CA ALA A 355 1.65 8.43 26.05
C ALA A 355 0.42 9.32 26.29
N THR A 356 0.38 10.04 27.40
CA THR A 356 -0.63 11.08 27.60
C THR A 356 -0.17 12.36 26.94
N LEU A 357 -0.75 12.70 25.79
CA LEU A 357 -0.38 13.87 25.00
C LEU A 357 -1.17 15.12 25.42
N ARG A 358 -0.59 16.28 25.14
CA ARG A 358 -1.11 17.59 25.55
C ARG A 358 -2.51 17.88 24.99
N LEU A 359 -3.32 18.63 25.75
CA LEU A 359 -4.66 19.06 25.31
C LEU A 359 -4.63 20.27 24.37
N SER A 360 -3.55 21.07 24.40
CA SER A 360 -3.40 22.30 23.60
C SER A 360 -2.01 22.36 22.94
N PRO A 361 -1.92 22.78 21.66
CA PRO A 361 -3.03 23.06 20.76
C PRO A 361 -3.85 21.80 20.45
N LYS A 362 -5.12 21.95 20.08
CA LYS A 362 -5.99 20.83 19.70
C LYS A 362 -5.44 20.18 18.42
N SER A 363 -5.32 18.86 18.37
CA SER A 363 -4.73 18.17 17.22
C SER A 363 -5.14 16.70 17.21
N TYR A 364 -5.44 16.17 16.01
CA TYR A 364 -5.54 14.73 15.77
C TYR A 364 -4.31 13.98 16.30
N GLU A 365 -3.11 14.55 16.15
CA GLU A 365 -1.88 13.94 16.66
C GLU A 365 -1.93 13.68 18.16
N TYR A 366 -2.47 14.63 18.94
CA TYR A 366 -2.56 14.53 20.40
C TYR A 366 -3.79 13.78 20.89
N ASP A 367 -4.79 13.62 20.03
CA ASP A 367 -5.94 12.77 20.34
C ASP A 367 -5.51 11.31 20.44
N ARG A 368 -4.54 10.90 19.63
CA ARG A 368 -4.05 9.52 19.57
C ARG A 368 -3.48 8.96 20.88
N ASP A 369 -2.93 9.79 21.77
CA ASP A 369 -2.32 9.36 23.06
C ASP A 369 -1.36 8.15 22.94
N PHE A 370 -0.56 8.11 21.88
CA PHE A 370 0.58 7.20 21.79
C PHE A 370 1.76 7.93 21.16
N SER A 371 2.96 7.41 21.40
CA SER A 371 4.14 7.82 20.64
C SER A 371 4.70 6.64 19.88
N GLU A 372 5.38 6.96 18.80
CA GLU A 372 5.89 5.99 17.84
C GLU A 372 7.43 5.95 17.93
N ALA A 373 7.99 4.78 17.65
CA ALA A 373 9.41 4.60 17.41
C ALA A 373 9.62 3.63 16.25
N GLU A 374 10.81 3.68 15.64
CA GLU A 374 11.19 2.69 14.63
C GLU A 374 11.45 1.32 15.25
N GLU A 375 11.20 0.27 14.47
CA GLU A 375 11.71 -1.07 14.78
C GLU A 375 13.19 -1.13 14.37
N SER A 376 14.09 -1.06 15.35
CA SER A 376 15.51 -0.83 15.11
C SER A 376 16.29 -2.05 14.64
N ASP A 377 15.74 -3.28 14.77
CA ASP A 377 16.43 -4.50 14.33
C ASP A 377 16.34 -4.73 12.81
N SER A 378 15.49 -3.97 12.12
CA SER A 378 15.26 -4.06 10.67
C SER A 378 16.07 -3.01 9.90
N PRO A 379 16.44 -3.28 8.63
CA PRO A 379 17.21 -2.33 7.82
C PRO A 379 16.49 -0.98 7.63
N SER A 380 17.26 0.13 7.57
CA SER A 380 16.77 1.42 7.09
C SER A 380 16.39 1.37 5.62
N THR A 381 15.50 2.27 5.22
CA THR A 381 15.16 2.53 3.82
C THR A 381 15.66 3.91 3.39
N ALA A 382 15.50 4.26 2.12
CA ALA A 382 15.81 5.62 1.65
C ALA A 382 14.78 6.68 2.12
N ILE A 383 13.65 6.25 2.69
CA ILE A 383 12.68 7.14 3.34
C ILE A 383 13.04 7.29 4.82
N ASP A 384 13.15 8.53 5.29
CA ASP A 384 13.45 8.82 6.69
C ASP A 384 12.38 8.23 7.62
N LYS A 385 12.83 7.70 8.76
CA LYS A 385 11.99 7.03 9.77
C LYS A 385 11.21 5.80 9.27
N GLN A 386 11.55 5.24 8.12
CA GLN A 386 10.93 4.03 7.58
C GLN A 386 11.93 2.85 7.56
N ARG A 387 11.46 1.68 8.04
CA ARG A 387 12.26 0.46 8.17
C ARG A 387 11.66 -0.68 7.35
N ALA A 388 12.50 -1.59 6.86
CA ALA A 388 12.08 -2.77 6.11
C ALA A 388 11.62 -3.92 7.04
N VAL A 389 10.45 -3.76 7.67
CA VAL A 389 9.93 -4.69 8.71
C VAL A 389 8.91 -5.70 8.15
N ALA A 390 9.38 -6.70 7.40
CA ALA A 390 8.51 -7.63 6.66
C ALA A 390 7.47 -8.38 7.51
N TRP A 391 7.86 -8.84 8.71
CA TRP A 391 6.97 -9.61 9.59
C TRP A 391 5.73 -8.82 10.04
N GLY A 392 5.76 -7.49 9.95
CA GLY A 392 4.59 -6.64 10.22
C GLY A 392 3.44 -6.88 9.24
N LEU A 393 3.76 -7.18 7.97
CA LEU A 393 2.74 -7.43 6.95
C LEU A 393 1.89 -8.64 7.33
N ARG A 394 2.51 -9.77 7.69
CA ARG A 394 1.79 -10.98 8.12
C ARG A 394 0.86 -10.71 9.30
N ARG A 395 1.33 -9.94 10.28
CA ARG A 395 0.55 -9.60 11.48
C ARG A 395 -0.62 -8.67 11.14
N LEU A 396 -0.39 -7.66 10.32
CA LEU A 396 -1.44 -6.78 9.83
C LEU A 396 -2.52 -7.56 9.07
N LEU A 397 -2.13 -8.50 8.19
CA LEU A 397 -3.06 -9.36 7.46
C LEU A 397 -3.91 -10.25 8.40
N ASN A 398 -3.29 -10.82 9.44
CA ASN A 398 -4.03 -11.54 10.49
C ASN A 398 -4.97 -10.60 11.26
N TRP A 399 -4.54 -9.38 11.57
CA TRP A 399 -5.37 -8.41 12.29
C TRP A 399 -6.59 -7.99 11.47
N ILE A 400 -6.43 -7.73 10.17
CA ILE A 400 -7.55 -7.45 9.25
C ILE A 400 -8.53 -8.63 9.23
N LYS A 401 -8.01 -9.87 9.18
CA LYS A 401 -8.82 -11.09 9.25
C LYS A 401 -9.67 -11.15 10.52
N GLU A 402 -9.05 -10.98 11.70
CA GLU A 402 -9.77 -11.04 12.97
C GLU A 402 -10.73 -9.86 13.16
N GLU A 403 -10.35 -8.66 12.69
CA GLU A 403 -11.10 -7.42 12.94
C GLU A 403 -12.36 -7.29 12.06
N TYR A 404 -12.27 -7.73 10.81
CA TYR A 404 -13.27 -7.46 9.77
C TYR A 404 -13.91 -8.73 9.19
N GLY A 405 -13.85 -9.85 9.90
CA GLY A 405 -14.60 -11.06 9.55
C GLY A 405 -13.99 -11.86 8.38
N ASP A 406 -12.66 -11.97 8.34
CA ASP A 406 -11.90 -12.74 7.35
C ASP A 406 -12.24 -12.37 5.87
N PRO A 407 -12.12 -11.09 5.50
CA PRO A 407 -12.40 -10.64 4.14
C PRO A 407 -11.34 -11.15 3.16
N GLU A 408 -11.66 -11.10 1.86
CA GLU A 408 -10.64 -11.24 0.82
C GLU A 408 -9.75 -9.99 0.81
N ILE A 409 -8.42 -10.18 0.81
CA ILE A 409 -7.45 -9.10 0.94
C ILE A 409 -6.59 -8.98 -0.32
N TYR A 410 -6.50 -7.77 -0.86
CA TYR A 410 -5.52 -7.38 -1.86
C TYR A 410 -4.49 -6.43 -1.23
N ILE A 411 -3.21 -6.77 -1.36
CA ILE A 411 -2.13 -5.83 -1.04
C ILE A 411 -1.96 -4.95 -2.27
N THR A 412 -2.56 -3.76 -2.24
CA THR A 412 -2.66 -2.86 -3.40
C THR A 412 -1.46 -1.94 -3.60
N GLU A 413 -0.61 -1.83 -2.58
CA GLU A 413 0.74 -1.30 -2.67
C GLU A 413 1.65 -1.92 -1.62
N ASN A 414 2.85 -2.35 -2.05
CA ASN A 414 3.98 -2.64 -1.19
C ASN A 414 5.29 -2.43 -1.97
N GLY A 415 6.27 -1.79 -1.35
CA GLY A 415 7.52 -1.45 -2.03
C GLY A 415 8.50 -0.71 -1.14
N VAL A 416 9.70 -0.47 -1.65
CA VAL A 416 10.74 0.25 -0.92
C VAL A 416 11.54 1.17 -1.84
N ALA A 417 11.76 2.39 -1.36
CA ALA A 417 12.58 3.39 -2.01
C ALA A 417 14.07 2.97 -2.03
N THR A 418 14.72 3.25 -3.15
CA THR A 418 16.18 3.31 -3.27
C THR A 418 16.63 4.76 -3.39
N ASP A 419 17.92 5.01 -3.17
CA ASP A 419 18.54 6.28 -3.54
C ASP A 419 18.39 6.53 -5.06
N SER A 420 18.23 7.79 -5.46
CA SER A 420 18.10 8.19 -6.87
C SER A 420 19.23 7.72 -7.80
N LYS A 421 20.43 7.45 -7.27
CA LYS A 421 21.57 6.97 -8.05
C LYS A 421 21.51 5.48 -8.38
N THR A 422 20.57 4.73 -7.77
CA THR A 422 20.41 3.30 -8.03
C THR A 422 19.74 3.07 -9.39
N THR A 423 20.55 2.74 -10.40
CA THR A 423 20.10 2.57 -11.79
C THR A 423 19.65 1.16 -12.13
N TRP A 424 20.34 0.12 -11.68
CA TRP A 424 19.96 -1.27 -11.95
C TRP A 424 20.25 -2.23 -10.79
N ASP A 425 21.36 -2.06 -10.07
CA ASP A 425 21.77 -2.96 -8.99
C ASP A 425 21.10 -2.59 -7.65
N ASP A 426 19.96 -3.23 -7.34
CA ASP A 426 19.14 -2.95 -6.14
C ASP A 426 18.87 -4.19 -5.25
N PRO A 427 19.92 -4.90 -4.77
CA PRO A 427 19.76 -6.15 -4.02
C PRO A 427 19.01 -5.98 -2.70
N ALA A 428 19.08 -4.79 -2.08
CA ALA A 428 18.29 -4.48 -0.88
C ALA A 428 16.78 -4.50 -1.16
N ARG A 429 16.36 -4.04 -2.35
CA ARG A 429 14.96 -4.12 -2.78
C ARG A 429 14.53 -5.54 -3.09
N VAL A 430 15.41 -6.34 -3.70
CA VAL A 430 15.18 -7.79 -3.87
C VAL A 430 14.94 -8.45 -2.51
N PHE A 431 15.77 -8.16 -1.51
CA PHE A 431 15.58 -8.70 -0.16
C PHE A 431 14.27 -8.23 0.50
N TYR A 432 13.90 -6.96 0.31
CA TYR A 432 12.61 -6.42 0.76
C TYR A 432 11.44 -7.21 0.14
N TYR A 433 11.35 -7.29 -1.18
CA TYR A 433 10.26 -8.03 -1.84
C TYR A 433 10.25 -9.50 -1.46
N LYS A 434 11.43 -10.15 -1.41
CA LYS A 434 11.54 -11.55 -1.02
C LYS A 434 10.94 -11.79 0.37
N THR A 435 11.24 -10.94 1.34
CA THR A 435 10.77 -11.10 2.72
C THR A 435 9.31 -10.70 2.91
N TYR A 436 8.84 -9.62 2.28
CA TYR A 436 7.43 -9.20 2.39
C TYR A 436 6.48 -10.18 1.68
N ILE A 437 6.83 -10.64 0.48
CA ILE A 437 6.02 -11.64 -0.24
C ILE A 437 6.02 -12.98 0.52
N ASP A 438 7.12 -13.35 1.17
CA ASP A 438 7.20 -14.56 2.01
C ASP A 438 6.28 -14.45 3.24
N GLU A 439 6.21 -13.27 3.86
CA GLU A 439 5.27 -13.01 4.97
C GLU A 439 3.80 -12.99 4.51
N ALA A 440 3.51 -12.51 3.31
CA ALA A 440 2.19 -12.66 2.69
C ALA A 440 1.85 -14.12 2.39
N LEU A 441 2.82 -14.91 1.92
CA LEU A 441 2.66 -16.34 1.67
C LEU A 441 2.42 -17.11 2.97
N LYS A 442 3.13 -16.80 4.05
CA LYS A 442 2.88 -17.37 5.38
C LYS A 442 1.49 -17.01 5.91
N ALA A 443 1.04 -15.77 5.72
CA ALA A 443 -0.31 -15.36 6.09
C ALA A 443 -1.37 -16.20 5.34
N TYR A 444 -1.14 -16.44 4.05
CA TYR A 444 -2.03 -17.27 3.23
C TYR A 444 -1.97 -18.76 3.65
N ASP A 445 -0.79 -19.38 3.59
CA ASP A 445 -0.62 -20.84 3.67
C ASP A 445 -0.65 -21.37 5.12
N ILE A 446 -0.12 -20.60 6.08
CA ILE A 446 -0.02 -21.04 7.48
C ILE A 446 -1.17 -20.49 8.32
N ASP A 447 -1.55 -19.22 8.12
CA ASP A 447 -2.58 -18.57 8.95
C ASP A 447 -3.98 -18.61 8.34
N GLY A 448 -4.10 -19.06 7.08
CA GLY A 448 -5.37 -19.15 6.36
C GLY A 448 -6.01 -17.78 6.12
N VAL A 449 -5.22 -16.72 5.92
CA VAL A 449 -5.73 -15.41 5.50
C VAL A 449 -6.04 -15.47 4.00
N LYS A 450 -7.19 -14.92 3.59
CA LYS A 450 -7.62 -14.89 2.17
C LYS A 450 -6.89 -13.82 1.36
N VAL A 451 -5.57 -13.95 1.22
CA VAL A 451 -4.77 -13.06 0.36
C VAL A 451 -5.00 -13.43 -1.10
N LYS A 452 -5.54 -12.49 -1.89
CA LYS A 452 -5.94 -12.70 -3.30
C LYS A 452 -5.01 -12.07 -4.32
N GLY A 453 -4.22 -11.09 -3.91
CA GLY A 453 -3.27 -10.46 -4.81
C GLY A 453 -2.24 -9.60 -4.12
N TYR A 454 -1.15 -9.35 -4.83
CA TYR A 454 -0.03 -8.54 -4.40
C TYR A 454 0.40 -7.62 -5.54
N ILE A 455 0.33 -6.32 -5.27
CA ILE A 455 0.66 -5.26 -6.22
C ILE A 455 1.93 -4.55 -5.75
N ALA A 456 3.02 -4.76 -6.47
CA ALA A 456 4.29 -4.09 -6.20
C ALA A 456 4.20 -2.59 -6.55
N THR A 457 4.74 -1.73 -5.69
CA THR A 457 4.90 -0.30 -5.98
C THR A 457 6.39 0.02 -6.16
N SER A 458 6.85 0.48 -7.32
CA SER A 458 6.11 0.90 -8.53
C SER A 458 6.67 0.27 -9.82
N LEU A 459 5.96 0.43 -10.94
CA LEU A 459 6.43 -0.05 -12.25
C LEU A 459 7.79 0.56 -12.62
N MET A 460 7.94 1.86 -12.37
CA MET A 460 9.15 2.63 -12.67
C MET A 460 9.37 3.75 -11.65
N ASP A 461 10.60 4.23 -11.55
CA ASP A 461 10.94 5.40 -10.73
C ASP A 461 10.07 6.57 -11.21
N SER A 462 9.57 7.37 -10.27
CA SER A 462 8.54 8.37 -10.56
C SER A 462 8.74 9.63 -9.70
N PHE A 463 7.85 10.62 -9.84
CA PHE A 463 7.86 11.77 -8.94
C PHE A 463 7.34 11.36 -7.55
N GLU A 464 8.22 11.22 -6.55
CA GLU A 464 7.87 10.70 -5.22
C GLU A 464 7.43 11.80 -4.25
N TRP A 465 6.41 12.57 -4.67
CA TRP A 465 5.72 13.56 -3.85
C TRP A 465 6.68 14.59 -3.23
N LEU A 466 6.74 14.70 -1.90
CA LEU A 466 7.63 15.62 -1.18
C LEU A 466 9.12 15.33 -1.39
N ASN A 467 9.48 14.14 -1.86
CA ASN A 467 10.87 13.78 -2.16
C ASN A 467 11.29 14.18 -3.58
N GLY A 468 10.35 14.55 -4.45
CA GLY A 468 10.61 14.75 -5.87
C GLY A 468 11.28 13.50 -6.47
N TYR A 469 12.44 13.67 -7.11
CA TYR A 469 13.20 12.59 -7.73
C TYR A 469 14.41 12.11 -6.90
N LYS A 470 14.48 12.46 -5.60
CA LYS A 470 15.62 12.08 -4.72
C LYS A 470 15.66 10.60 -4.37
N VAL A 471 14.52 9.95 -4.47
CA VAL A 471 14.34 8.51 -4.21
C VAL A 471 13.54 7.92 -5.36
N GLY A 472 13.69 6.61 -5.58
CA GLY A 472 12.91 5.91 -6.60
C GLY A 472 12.32 4.62 -6.03
N PHE A 473 11.07 4.33 -6.34
CA PHE A 473 10.39 3.07 -5.95
C PHE A 473 10.34 2.03 -7.08
N GLY A 474 10.74 2.40 -8.29
CA GLY A 474 10.49 1.61 -9.48
C GLY A 474 11.23 0.29 -9.53
N LEU A 475 10.56 -0.72 -10.08
CA LEU A 475 11.20 -1.90 -10.66
C LEU A 475 12.06 -1.53 -11.88
N HIS A 476 11.72 -0.43 -12.56
CA HIS A 476 12.54 0.15 -13.63
C HIS A 476 13.07 1.52 -13.20
N HIS A 477 14.35 1.77 -13.47
CA HIS A 477 14.92 3.11 -13.36
C HIS A 477 14.45 3.98 -14.52
N VAL A 478 14.23 5.28 -14.25
CA VAL A 478 13.95 6.30 -15.26
C VAL A 478 15.04 7.37 -15.18
N ASP A 479 15.69 7.65 -16.31
CA ASP A 479 16.62 8.77 -16.39
C ASP A 479 15.84 10.08 -16.61
N PHE A 480 15.60 10.81 -15.52
CA PHE A 480 14.91 12.10 -15.53
C PHE A 480 15.76 13.26 -16.11
N THR A 481 17.06 13.05 -16.34
CA THR A 481 17.92 14.05 -16.98
C THR A 481 17.88 13.95 -18.50
N ASN A 482 17.57 12.77 -19.02
CA ASN A 482 17.36 12.54 -20.45
C ASN A 482 15.92 12.92 -20.85
N PRO A 483 15.72 13.82 -21.85
CA PRO A 483 14.39 14.17 -22.34
C PRO A 483 13.56 12.97 -22.80
N ASN A 484 14.21 11.89 -23.23
CA ASN A 484 13.51 10.68 -23.67
C ASN A 484 13.07 9.76 -22.53
N ARG A 485 13.37 10.10 -21.26
CA ARG A 485 12.96 9.30 -20.08
C ARG A 485 13.20 7.79 -20.26
N PRO A 486 14.37 7.32 -20.71
CA PRO A 486 14.57 5.90 -20.96
C PRO A 486 14.36 5.09 -19.68
N ARG A 487 13.70 3.93 -19.81
CA ARG A 487 13.45 3.01 -18.70
C ARG A 487 14.39 1.81 -18.75
N THR A 488 15.05 1.52 -17.64
CA THR A 488 16.00 0.41 -17.52
C THR A 488 15.54 -0.55 -16.41
N PRO A 489 15.37 -1.85 -16.67
CA PRO A 489 14.97 -2.79 -15.62
C PRO A 489 16.03 -2.89 -14.54
N LYS A 490 15.61 -2.79 -13.28
CA LYS A 490 16.46 -3.07 -12.12
C LYS A 490 16.49 -4.57 -11.82
N TYR A 491 17.41 -4.99 -10.96
CA TYR A 491 17.52 -6.40 -10.58
C TYR A 491 16.23 -6.91 -9.89
N SER A 492 15.55 -6.05 -9.13
CA SER A 492 14.22 -6.32 -8.59
C SER A 492 13.14 -6.61 -9.64
N ALA A 493 13.20 -6.05 -10.85
CA ALA A 493 12.28 -6.40 -11.94
C ALA A 493 12.44 -7.87 -12.36
N HIS A 494 13.69 -8.32 -12.50
CA HIS A 494 14.00 -9.71 -12.84
C HIS A 494 13.59 -10.67 -11.72
N PHE A 495 13.83 -10.29 -10.47
CA PHE A 495 13.37 -11.06 -9.31
C PHE A 495 11.85 -11.18 -9.27
N TYR A 496 11.13 -10.06 -9.45
CA TYR A 496 9.67 -10.05 -9.40
C TYR A 496 9.06 -10.88 -10.54
N TYR A 497 9.61 -10.77 -11.76
CA TYR A 497 9.26 -11.67 -12.86
C TYR A 497 9.39 -13.16 -12.48
N GLN A 498 10.48 -13.53 -11.79
CA GLN A 498 10.70 -14.91 -11.39
C GLN A 498 9.67 -15.37 -10.34
N VAL A 499 9.34 -14.53 -9.36
CA VAL A 499 8.28 -14.81 -8.37
C VAL A 499 6.92 -15.03 -9.04
N ILE A 500 6.57 -14.19 -10.02
CA ILE A 500 5.31 -14.31 -10.77
C ILE A 500 5.29 -15.62 -11.57
N LYS A 501 6.38 -15.92 -12.28
CA LYS A 501 6.54 -17.14 -13.07
C LYS A 501 6.37 -18.40 -12.22
N ASP A 502 6.96 -18.39 -11.02
CA ASP A 502 6.92 -19.52 -10.10
C ASP A 502 5.69 -19.52 -9.18
N ASN A 503 4.86 -18.47 -9.27
CA ASN A 503 3.71 -18.22 -8.42
C ASN A 503 4.04 -18.29 -6.91
N GLY A 504 5.19 -17.75 -6.50
CA GLY A 504 5.67 -17.78 -5.13
C GLY A 504 7.13 -18.25 -5.03
N PHE A 505 7.40 -19.10 -4.04
CA PHE A 505 8.75 -19.58 -3.68
C PHE A 505 8.77 -21.11 -3.61
N PRO A 506 8.74 -21.81 -4.76
CA PRO A 506 8.76 -23.26 -4.77
C PRO A 506 10.05 -23.80 -4.13
N ILE A 507 9.96 -24.98 -3.54
CA ILE A 507 11.13 -25.68 -2.99
C ILE A 507 12.14 -25.93 -4.12
N PRO A 508 13.44 -25.63 -3.95
CA PRO A 508 14.47 -25.94 -4.93
C PRO A 508 14.50 -27.45 -5.25
N ASP A 509 14.82 -27.81 -6.48
CA ASP A 509 14.78 -29.23 -6.90
C ASP A 509 15.76 -30.11 -6.13
N ASP A 510 16.93 -29.58 -5.74
CA ASP A 510 17.91 -30.28 -4.90
C ASP A 510 17.33 -30.64 -3.52
N ASP A 511 16.58 -29.72 -2.91
CA ASP A 511 15.91 -29.94 -1.62
C ASP A 511 14.71 -30.91 -1.73
N LYS A 512 14.03 -30.94 -2.88
CA LYS A 512 13.00 -31.94 -3.17
C LYS A 512 13.61 -33.34 -3.23
N ILE A 513 14.77 -33.48 -3.86
CA ILE A 513 15.50 -34.76 -3.96
C ILE A 513 15.95 -35.23 -2.57
N GLU A 514 16.54 -34.35 -1.74
CA GLU A 514 16.95 -34.72 -0.38
C GLU A 514 15.76 -35.14 0.51
N ARG A 515 14.63 -34.42 0.45
CA ARG A 515 13.41 -34.80 1.18
C ARG A 515 12.84 -36.14 0.71
N LYS A 516 12.89 -36.40 -0.60
CA LYS A 516 12.47 -37.69 -1.18
C LYS A 516 13.38 -38.82 -0.70
N ILE A 517 14.69 -38.62 -0.67
CA ILE A 517 15.67 -39.58 -0.14
C ILE A 517 15.40 -39.87 1.35
N ARG A 518 15.18 -38.83 2.17
CA ARG A 518 14.89 -38.98 3.61
C ARG A 518 13.57 -39.69 3.92
N THR A 519 12.58 -39.60 3.03
CA THR A 519 11.28 -40.29 3.18
C THR A 519 11.28 -41.71 2.62
N THR A 520 12.25 -42.06 1.76
CA THR A 520 12.39 -43.41 1.18
C THR A 520 13.36 -44.34 1.92
N VAL A 521 14.17 -43.83 2.85
CA VAL A 521 15.10 -44.65 3.65
C VAL A 521 14.44 -44.99 5.00
N PRO A 522 14.09 -46.26 5.28
CA PRO A 522 13.64 -46.65 6.62
C PRO A 522 14.79 -46.45 7.61
N LEU A 523 14.51 -45.82 8.75
CA LEU A 523 15.42 -45.83 9.90
C LEU A 523 15.76 -47.28 10.25
N PRO A 524 17.05 -47.67 10.40
CA PRO A 524 17.40 -49.01 10.81
C PRO A 524 16.78 -49.30 12.18
N THR A 525 15.86 -50.25 12.19
CA THR A 525 15.37 -50.86 13.43
C THR A 525 16.50 -51.73 13.97
N THR A 526 16.73 -51.67 15.28
CA THR A 526 17.72 -52.42 16.08
C THR A 526 19.19 -51.96 16.05
N MET A 527 19.61 -51.28 17.12
CA MET A 527 20.77 -51.72 17.90
C MET A 527 20.51 -51.52 19.40
N THR A 528 20.78 -52.59 20.14
CA THR A 528 20.55 -52.81 21.57
C THR A 528 21.30 -51.86 22.50
N LYS A 529 20.69 -51.56 23.66
CA LYS A 529 21.33 -50.93 24.83
C LYS A 529 22.62 -51.68 25.22
N LYS A 530 23.79 -51.11 24.92
CA LYS A 530 25.02 -51.23 25.74
C LYS A 530 26.09 -50.29 25.19
N GLN A 531 26.24 -49.14 25.85
CA GLN A 531 27.47 -48.42 26.20
C GLN A 531 27.14 -46.94 26.42
N LEU A 532 26.78 -46.61 27.65
CA LEU A 532 26.94 -45.26 28.19
C LEU A 532 28.45 -45.09 28.45
N HIS A 533 29.15 -44.21 27.72
CA HIS A 533 30.15 -43.30 28.29
C HIS A 533 30.78 -42.34 27.26
N LYS A 534 30.82 -41.07 27.70
CA LYS A 534 31.54 -39.87 27.24
C LYS A 534 30.91 -38.99 26.13
N PRO A 535 30.83 -37.66 26.36
CA PRO A 535 30.44 -36.69 25.35
C PRO A 535 31.67 -36.25 24.56
N GLU A 536 31.64 -36.40 23.24
CA GLU A 536 32.56 -35.70 22.35
C GLU A 536 31.79 -34.69 21.51
N ASN A 537 32.27 -33.45 21.57
CA ASN A 537 31.82 -32.32 20.78
C ASN A 537 31.95 -32.63 19.28
N VAL A 538 30.85 -32.51 18.53
CA VAL A 538 30.91 -32.41 17.07
C VAL A 538 30.32 -31.06 16.67
N SER A 539 31.23 -30.15 16.30
CA SER A 539 30.96 -28.93 15.58
C SER A 539 30.51 -29.28 14.15
N VAL A 540 29.32 -28.81 13.76
CA VAL A 540 28.87 -28.90 12.36
C VAL A 540 29.27 -27.62 11.65
N THR A 541 30.36 -27.69 10.90
CA THR A 541 30.80 -26.64 9.98
C THR A 541 30.02 -26.77 8.66
N LEU A 542 29.10 -25.85 8.38
CA LEU A 542 28.47 -25.72 7.06
C LEU A 542 29.51 -25.20 6.05
N ARG A 543 29.89 -26.07 5.09
CA ARG A 543 30.72 -25.69 3.94
C ARG A 543 29.92 -24.80 3.00
N VAL A 544 30.33 -23.54 2.88
CA VAL A 544 29.92 -22.65 1.78
C VAL A 544 30.65 -23.11 0.51
N SER A 545 29.91 -23.63 -0.46
CA SER A 545 30.43 -23.88 -1.81
C SER A 545 30.67 -22.55 -2.51
N ARG A 546 31.94 -22.22 -2.75
CA ARG A 546 32.39 -21.17 -3.67
C ARG A 546 32.70 -21.78 -5.03
N ASN A 547 32.32 -21.04 -6.08
CA ASN A 547 32.81 -21.02 -7.48
C ASN A 547 31.63 -21.22 -8.45
N GLN A 548 31.44 -20.39 -9.49
CA GLN A 548 32.47 -19.95 -10.44
C GLN A 548 32.27 -18.51 -10.95
N PHE A 549 33.36 -17.74 -10.97
CA PHE A 549 33.64 -16.68 -11.97
C PHE A 549 34.98 -17.06 -12.63
N PRO A 550 35.18 -16.89 -13.94
CA PRO A 550 36.47 -17.13 -14.56
C PRO A 550 37.37 -15.89 -14.44
N SER A 551 38.51 -16.07 -13.77
CA SER A 551 39.63 -15.14 -13.77
C SER A 551 40.50 -15.33 -15.03
N ARG A 552 40.91 -14.22 -15.65
CA ARG A 552 42.06 -14.18 -16.56
C ARG A 552 43.18 -13.40 -15.88
N HIS A 553 44.35 -14.00 -15.77
CA HIS A 553 45.60 -13.30 -15.45
C HIS A 553 46.76 -13.80 -16.32
N SER A 554 47.48 -12.84 -16.89
CA SER A 554 48.94 -12.85 -17.12
C SER A 554 49.34 -11.46 -17.62
N ALA A 555 50.50 -10.86 -17.35
CA ALA A 555 51.49 -10.88 -16.27
C ALA A 555 52.51 -9.78 -16.66
N LEU A 556 53.11 -9.09 -15.66
CA LEU A 556 54.42 -8.39 -15.68
C LEU A 556 54.51 -7.09 -16.53
N HIS A 557 55.12 -5.96 -16.12
CA HIS A 557 56.38 -5.74 -15.41
C HIS A 557 56.49 -4.29 -14.83
N ARG A 558 57.24 -4.13 -13.72
CA ARG A 558 58.12 -3.02 -13.22
C ARG A 558 57.78 -1.55 -13.58
N GLY A 559 57.85 -0.53 -12.72
CA GLY A 559 58.46 -0.32 -11.41
C GLY A 559 58.50 1.19 -11.07
N SER A 560 59.14 1.50 -9.93
CA SER A 560 59.55 2.80 -9.35
C SER A 560 58.50 3.77 -8.77
N GLN A 561 58.87 4.23 -7.58
CA GLN A 561 58.18 5.04 -6.57
C GLN A 561 58.49 6.56 -6.79
N PRO A 562 58.19 7.49 -5.85
CA PRO A 562 57.26 8.61 -6.06
C PRO A 562 57.94 10.00 -6.15
N ASP A 563 57.14 11.02 -6.45
CA ASP A 563 57.18 12.37 -5.86
C ASP A 563 55.75 12.92 -5.75
#